data_AF-A0A1C6N2S9-F1
#
_entry.id   AF-A0A1C6N2S9-F1
#
_cell.length_a   1.000
_cell.length_b   1.000
_cell.length_c   1.000
_cell.angle_alpha   90.00
_cell.angle_beta   90.00
_cell.angle_gamma   90.00
#
_symmetry.space_group_name_H-M   'P 1'
#
loop_
_entity.id
_entity.type
_entity.pdbx_description
1 polymer ?
#
loop_
_entity_poly.entity_id
_entity_poly.type
_entity_poly.pdbx_seq_one_letter_code
_entity_poly.pdbx_strand_id
1 'polypeptide(L)'
;MNEGVRDAPARVAVVPDFARPVVDRISAAEVYPAWTLTPAEWLIVHALIKRSGADMLATAAVQAALRARGGVSHARYFLRTWQALPPAPQPGTAPATAPGNVLPFPDRPGPGRVARSADYLAQALAAMEAQQ
;
A
#
# COMPACT_ATOMS: atom_id res chain seq x y z
N MET A 1 -33.96 -9.98 12.18
CA MET A 1 -33.36 -10.62 11.00
C MET A 1 -32.83 -9.52 10.12
N ASN A 2 -31.52 -9.56 9.90
CA ASN A 2 -30.70 -8.43 9.50
C ASN A 2 -30.81 -8.11 8.00
N GLU A 3 -30.68 -6.79 7.76
CA GLU A 3 -30.10 -6.10 6.61
C GLU A 3 -30.56 -6.46 5.17
N GLY A 4 -31.36 -5.52 4.62
CA GLY A 4 -31.61 -5.40 3.20
C GLY A 4 -30.32 -5.26 2.41
N VAL A 5 -29.99 -6.32 1.68
CA VAL A 5 -29.10 -6.29 0.52
C VAL A 5 -29.67 -5.28 -0.46
N ARG A 6 -29.15 -4.05 -0.41
CA ARG A 6 -29.34 -3.07 -1.47
C ARG A 6 -28.54 -3.57 -2.66
N ASP A 7 -29.23 -4.36 -3.49
CA ASP A 7 -28.89 -4.60 -4.89
C ASP A 7 -28.99 -3.25 -5.62
N ALA A 8 -28.02 -2.38 -5.36
CA ALA A 8 -27.82 -1.19 -6.16
C ALA A 8 -27.21 -1.71 -7.46
N PRO A 9 -27.85 -1.52 -8.63
CA PRO A 9 -27.28 -1.99 -9.89
C PRO A 9 -25.88 -1.40 -9.96
N ALA A 10 -24.89 -2.29 -10.10
CA ALA A 10 -23.50 -1.91 -10.28
C ALA A 10 -23.47 -0.94 -11.45
N ARG A 11 -23.50 0.37 -11.14
CA ARG A 11 -23.37 1.45 -12.11
C ARG A 11 -21.97 1.24 -12.63
N VAL A 12 -21.86 0.50 -13.74
CA VAL A 12 -20.60 0.16 -14.39
C VAL A 12 -19.92 1.50 -14.60
N ALA A 13 -18.97 1.80 -13.73
CA ALA A 13 -18.25 3.03 -13.79
C ALA A 13 -17.39 2.89 -15.04
N VAL A 14 -17.86 3.52 -16.12
CA VAL A 14 -17.16 3.49 -17.40
C VAL A 14 -15.79 4.10 -17.15
N VAL A 15 -14.76 3.25 -17.16
CA VAL A 15 -13.37 3.68 -17.00
C VAL A 15 -13.04 4.58 -18.18
N PRO A 16 -12.67 5.85 -17.96
CA PRO A 16 -12.31 6.77 -19.03
C PRO A 16 -11.10 6.26 -19.82
N ASP A 17 -11.02 6.61 -21.11
CA ASP A 17 -9.95 6.14 -22.00
C ASP A 17 -8.54 6.49 -21.47
N PHE A 18 -8.36 7.72 -20.97
CA PHE A 18 -7.08 8.16 -20.40
C PHE A 18 -6.62 7.32 -19.19
N ALA A 19 -7.54 6.64 -18.51
CA ALA A 19 -7.24 5.81 -17.33
C ALA A 19 -7.01 4.34 -17.67
N ARG A 20 -7.39 3.89 -18.87
CA ARG A 20 -7.15 2.52 -19.37
C ARG A 20 -5.72 2.03 -19.17
N PRO A 21 -4.65 2.77 -19.51
CA PRO A 21 -3.29 2.25 -19.32
C PRO A 21 -2.94 1.99 -17.85
N VAL A 22 -3.50 2.75 -16.90
CA VAL A 22 -3.30 2.51 -15.46
C VAL A 22 -4.07 1.27 -15.03
N VAL A 23 -5.33 1.14 -15.46
CA VAL A 23 -6.18 0.00 -15.11
C VAL A 23 -5.59 -1.30 -15.67
N ASP A 24 -5.19 -1.30 -16.94
CA ASP A 24 -4.60 -2.46 -17.61
C ASP A 24 -3.35 -2.96 -16.88
N ARG A 25 -2.42 -2.07 -16.52
CA ARG A 25 -1.21 -2.43 -15.77
C ARG A 25 -1.48 -2.96 -14.38
N ILE A 26 -2.50 -2.45 -13.70
CA ILE A 26 -2.91 -2.95 -12.38
C ILE A 26 -3.58 -4.33 -12.52
N SER A 27 -4.40 -4.52 -13.56
CA SER A 27 -5.02 -5.81 -13.88
C SER A 27 -4.00 -6.86 -14.33
N ALA A 28 -2.96 -6.46 -15.06
CA ALA A 28 -1.84 -7.33 -15.42
C ALA A 28 -1.05 -7.83 -14.20
N ALA A 29 -1.13 -7.12 -13.06
CA ALA A 29 -0.61 -7.54 -11.77
C ALA A 29 -1.64 -8.31 -10.92
N GLU A 30 -2.73 -8.78 -11.55
CA GLU A 30 -3.84 -9.52 -10.92
C GLU A 30 -4.59 -8.76 -9.81
N VAL A 31 -4.50 -7.42 -9.82
CA VAL A 31 -5.23 -6.57 -8.88
C VAL A 31 -6.51 -6.06 -9.55
N TYR A 32 -7.67 -6.52 -9.06
CA TYR A 32 -8.99 -6.22 -9.63
C TYR A 32 -9.89 -5.44 -8.65
N PRO A 33 -9.60 -4.15 -8.40
CA PRO A 33 -10.41 -3.33 -7.51
C PRO A 33 -11.71 -2.93 -8.21
N ALA A 34 -12.77 -2.68 -7.45
CA ALA A 34 -13.95 -2.04 -8.00
C ALA A 34 -13.64 -0.57 -8.35
N TRP A 35 -13.75 -0.25 -9.65
CA TRP A 35 -13.48 1.08 -10.22
C TRP A 35 -14.63 2.08 -10.04
N THR A 36 -15.29 2.07 -8.87
CA THR A 36 -16.47 2.90 -8.55
C THR A 36 -16.10 4.34 -8.16
N LEU A 37 -15.40 5.04 -9.05
CA LEU A 37 -15.01 6.44 -8.88
C LEU A 37 -16.07 7.40 -9.45
N THR A 38 -16.28 8.51 -8.77
CA THR A 38 -17.08 9.65 -9.24
C THR A 38 -16.35 10.39 -10.38
N PRO A 39 -17.07 11.19 -11.19
CA PRO A 39 -16.43 12.02 -12.22
C PRO A 39 -15.35 12.95 -11.67
N ALA A 40 -15.55 13.54 -10.48
CA ALA A 40 -14.56 14.39 -9.83
C ALA A 40 -13.30 13.62 -9.43
N GLU A 41 -13.46 12.38 -8.95
CA GLU A 41 -12.33 11.49 -8.63
C GLU A 41 -11.56 11.09 -9.89
N TRP A 42 -12.24 10.86 -11.02
CA TRP A 42 -11.57 10.60 -12.29
C TRP A 42 -10.73 11.79 -12.79
N LEU A 43 -11.18 13.03 -12.56
CA LEU A 43 -10.38 14.23 -12.87
C LEU A 43 -9.10 14.30 -12.03
N ILE A 44 -9.17 13.90 -10.75
CA ILE A 44 -7.98 13.80 -9.90
C ILE A 44 -7.01 12.75 -10.45
N VAL A 45 -7.50 11.58 -10.87
CA VAL A 45 -6.67 10.55 -11.53
C VAL A 45 -6.02 11.10 -12.80
N HIS A 46 -6.76 11.83 -13.64
CA HIS A 46 -6.21 12.44 -14.84
C HIS A 46 -5.07 13.43 -14.54
N ALA A 47 -5.24 14.29 -13.53
CA ALA A 47 -4.19 15.22 -13.10
C ALA A 47 -2.95 14.47 -12.55
N LEU A 48 -3.16 13.40 -11.80
CA LEU A 48 -2.07 12.58 -11.26
C LEU A 48 -1.31 11.82 -12.37
N ILE A 49 -2.03 11.30 -13.38
CA ILE A 49 -1.41 10.69 -14.57
C ILE A 49 -0.52 11.72 -15.28
N LYS A 50 -0.98 12.96 -15.44
CA LYS A 50 -0.16 14.03 -16.05
C LYS A 50 1.06 14.42 -15.21
N ARG A 51 0.94 14.40 -13.88
CA ARG A 51 2.01 14.81 -12.96
C ARG A 51 3.09 13.75 -12.74
N SER A 52 2.68 12.49 -12.62
CA SER A 52 3.55 11.39 -12.17
C SER A 52 3.69 10.26 -13.20
N GLY A 53 2.82 10.23 -14.22
CA GLY A 53 2.82 9.19 -15.24
C GLY A 53 1.99 7.95 -14.84
N ALA A 54 1.42 7.28 -15.84
CA ALA A 54 0.59 6.10 -15.63
C ALA A 54 1.37 4.92 -15.03
N ASP A 55 2.67 4.77 -15.34
CA ASP A 55 3.52 3.69 -14.82
C ASP A 55 3.69 3.79 -13.31
N MET A 56 4.04 4.99 -12.81
CA MET A 56 4.22 5.20 -11.38
C MET A 56 2.93 5.03 -10.59
N LEU A 57 1.79 5.47 -11.13
CA LEU A 57 0.49 5.23 -10.50
C LEU A 57 0.20 3.73 -10.41
N ALA A 58 0.42 2.97 -11.49
CA ALA A 58 0.21 1.53 -11.48
C ALA A 58 1.12 0.83 -10.46
N THR A 59 2.42 1.13 -10.44
CA THR A 59 3.36 0.56 -9.46
C THR A 59 2.93 0.87 -8.02
N ALA A 60 2.57 2.12 -7.73
CA ALA A 60 2.12 2.51 -6.39
C ALA A 60 0.83 1.80 -5.96
N ALA A 61 -0.10 1.57 -6.90
CA ALA A 61 -1.33 0.83 -6.63
C ALA A 61 -1.05 -0.66 -6.34
N VAL A 62 -0.22 -1.31 -7.16
CA VAL A 62 0.19 -2.71 -6.94
C VAL A 62 0.89 -2.86 -5.59
N GLN A 63 1.83 -1.97 -5.25
CA GLN A 63 2.50 -1.98 -3.95
C GLN A 63 1.53 -1.76 -2.77
N ALA A 64 0.54 -0.88 -2.93
CA ALA A 64 -0.50 -0.68 -1.93
C ALA A 64 -1.37 -1.94 -1.76
N ALA A 65 -1.68 -2.63 -2.85
CA ALA A 65 -2.44 -3.88 -2.82
C ALA A 65 -1.67 -5.01 -2.12
N LEU A 66 -0.37 -5.15 -2.40
CA LEU A 66 0.49 -6.13 -1.73
C LEU A 66 0.61 -5.90 -0.22
N ARG A 67 0.59 -4.64 0.23
CA ARG A 67 0.63 -4.30 1.67
C ARG A 67 -0.70 -4.57 2.37
N ALA A 68 -1.81 -4.53 1.65
CA ALA A 68 -3.12 -4.79 2.21
C ALA A 68 -3.30 -6.31 2.41
N ARG A 69 -3.18 -6.80 3.65
CA ARG A 69 -3.30 -8.24 3.98
C ARG A 69 -4.62 -8.89 3.54
N GLY A 70 -5.67 -8.10 3.30
CA GLY A 70 -6.98 -8.56 2.82
C GLY A 70 -7.29 -8.17 1.37
N GLY A 71 -6.31 -7.70 0.61
CA GLY A 71 -6.53 -7.13 -0.71
C GLY A 71 -7.22 -5.76 -0.69
N VAL A 72 -7.48 -5.21 -1.87
CA VAL A 72 -8.09 -3.88 -2.03
C VAL A 72 -9.38 -4.01 -2.82
N SER A 73 -10.51 -3.75 -2.17
CA SER A 73 -11.83 -3.87 -2.79
C SER A 73 -12.21 -2.69 -3.68
N HIS A 74 -11.66 -1.49 -3.44
CA HIS A 74 -12.09 -0.26 -4.13
C HIS A 74 -10.90 0.60 -4.59
N ALA A 75 -11.00 1.13 -5.81
CA ALA A 75 -9.97 2.00 -6.39
C ALA A 75 -9.75 3.30 -5.60
N ARG A 76 -10.75 3.75 -4.83
CA ARG A 76 -10.63 4.90 -3.91
C ARG A 76 -9.50 4.75 -2.90
N TYR A 77 -9.16 3.52 -2.52
CA TYR A 77 -8.03 3.26 -1.64
C TYR A 77 -6.71 3.76 -2.25
N PHE A 78 -6.54 3.59 -3.56
CA PHE A 78 -5.34 4.05 -4.27
C PHE A 78 -5.29 5.56 -4.42
N LEU A 79 -6.42 6.27 -4.47
CA LEU A 79 -6.42 7.74 -4.57
C LEU A 79 -5.60 8.39 -3.44
N ARG A 80 -5.75 7.90 -2.21
CA ARG A 80 -4.97 8.40 -1.07
C ARG A 80 -3.48 8.16 -1.25
N THR A 81 -3.10 6.97 -1.72
CA THR A 81 -1.71 6.62 -2.01
C THR A 81 -1.15 7.48 -3.15
N TRP A 82 -1.91 7.69 -4.23
CA TRP A 82 -1.46 8.47 -5.38
C TRP A 82 -1.33 9.96 -5.07
N GLN A 83 -2.20 10.52 -4.23
CA GLN A 83 -2.09 11.92 -3.79
C GLN A 83 -0.84 12.16 -2.92
N ALA A 84 -0.40 11.14 -2.19
CA ALA A 84 0.84 11.20 -1.40
C ALA A 84 2.10 10.98 -2.24
N LEU A 85 1.99 10.65 -3.55
CA LEU A 85 3.16 10.45 -4.38
C LEU A 85 3.90 11.77 -4.63
N PRO A 86 5.25 11.78 -4.52
CA PRO A 86 6.04 12.92 -4.96
C PRO A 86 5.81 13.19 -6.46
N PRO A 87 5.96 14.45 -6.92
CA PRO A 87 5.93 14.74 -8.35
C PRO A 87 7.04 13.95 -9.04
N ALA A 88 6.84 13.52 -10.30
CA ALA A 88 7.87 12.76 -11.00
C ALA A 88 9.21 13.53 -10.95
N PRO A 89 10.33 12.85 -10.61
CA PRO A 89 11.64 13.48 -10.69
C PRO A 89 11.85 13.93 -12.14
N GLN A 90 12.27 15.19 -12.32
CA GLN A 90 12.61 15.70 -13.65
C GLN A 90 13.69 14.79 -14.26
N PRO A 91 13.54 14.37 -15.54
CA PRO A 91 14.53 13.53 -16.19
C PRO A 91 15.89 14.26 -16.20
N GLY A 92 16.82 13.79 -15.35
CA GLY A 92 18.12 14.43 -15.09
C GLY A 92 18.43 14.68 -13.61
N THR A 93 17.46 14.55 -12.71
CA THR A 93 17.71 14.65 -11.27
C THR A 93 17.92 13.25 -10.70
N ALA A 94 19.16 12.94 -10.29
CA ALA A 94 19.47 11.75 -9.49
C ALA A 94 18.48 11.64 -8.31
N PRO A 95 18.12 10.43 -7.85
CA PRO A 95 17.16 10.28 -6.77
C PRO A 95 17.68 11.00 -5.53
N ALA A 96 17.05 12.13 -5.20
CA ALA A 96 17.22 12.76 -3.91
C ALA A 96 16.59 11.80 -2.89
N THR A 97 17.43 11.01 -2.26
CA THR A 97 17.13 10.29 -1.03
C THR A 97 16.47 11.27 -0.07
N ALA A 98 15.15 11.22 0.04
CA ALA A 98 14.44 11.88 1.13
C ALA A 98 15.02 11.32 2.43
N PRO A 99 15.34 12.13 3.45
CA PRO A 99 15.64 11.63 4.79
C PRO A 99 14.33 11.20 5.44
N GLY A 100 13.66 10.20 4.86
CA GLY A 100 12.61 9.45 5.49
C GLY A 100 13.27 8.43 6.41
N ASN A 101 12.95 8.49 7.69
CA ASN A 101 13.41 7.61 8.77
C ASN A 101 12.97 6.13 8.60
N VAL A 102 13.17 5.57 7.42
CA VAL A 102 12.85 4.18 7.07
C VAL A 102 14.09 3.36 7.36
N LEU A 103 14.15 2.79 8.55
CA LEU A 103 15.17 1.80 8.87
C LEU A 103 14.88 0.55 8.02
N PRO A 104 15.82 0.12 7.14
CA PRO A 104 15.68 -1.14 6.43
C PRO A 104 15.62 -2.27 7.45
N PHE A 105 14.67 -3.18 7.28
CA PHE A 105 14.56 -4.36 8.13
C PHE A 105 15.81 -5.23 7.90
N PRO A 106 16.67 -5.46 8.90
CA PRO A 106 17.86 -6.25 8.71
C PRO A 106 17.46 -7.71 8.49
N ASP A 107 17.81 -8.27 7.32
CA ASP A 107 17.54 -9.66 6.93
C ASP A 107 18.38 -10.69 7.72
N ARG A 108 19.27 -10.23 8.60
CA ARG A 108 20.06 -11.10 9.48
C ARG A 108 19.53 -11.07 10.91
N PRO A 109 19.16 -12.23 11.50
CA PRO A 109 18.98 -12.32 12.94
C PRO A 109 20.32 -12.02 13.61
N GLY A 110 20.46 -10.82 14.16
CA GLY A 110 21.63 -10.46 14.96
C GLY A 110 21.70 -11.35 16.22
N PRO A 111 22.88 -11.86 16.59
CA PRO A 111 23.04 -12.84 17.68
C PRO A 111 22.68 -12.31 19.08
N GLY A 112 22.37 -11.02 19.24
CA GLY A 112 22.15 -10.39 20.55
C GLY A 112 20.73 -10.50 21.12
N ARG A 113 19.69 -10.80 20.31
CA ARG A 113 18.30 -10.75 20.81
C ARG A 113 17.86 -12.03 21.53
N VAL A 114 18.35 -13.18 21.08
CA VAL A 114 18.04 -14.50 21.68
C VAL A 114 18.79 -14.71 23.00
N ALA A 115 20.02 -14.21 23.10
CA ALA A 115 20.78 -14.22 24.35
C ALA A 115 20.05 -13.48 25.48
N ARG A 116 19.55 -12.27 25.20
CA ARG A 116 18.86 -11.44 26.20
C ARG A 116 17.55 -12.02 26.71
N SER A 117 16.82 -12.80 25.89
CA SER A 117 15.63 -13.53 26.34
C SER A 117 15.99 -14.73 27.21
N ALA A 118 17.09 -15.42 26.93
CA ALA A 118 17.56 -16.53 27.74
C ALA A 118 18.03 -16.05 29.12
N ASP A 119 18.75 -14.92 29.17
CA ASP A 119 19.17 -14.29 30.44
C ASP A 119 17.96 -13.87 31.29
N TYR A 120 16.92 -13.27 30.68
CA TYR A 120 15.70 -12.88 31.40
C TYR A 120 14.94 -14.09 31.95
N LEU A 121 14.87 -15.19 31.21
CA LEU A 121 14.21 -16.41 31.65
C LEU A 121 15.00 -17.08 32.79
N ALA A 122 16.32 -17.14 32.67
CA ALA A 122 17.20 -17.68 33.72
C ALA A 122 17.08 -16.86 35.02
N GLN A 123 17.01 -15.53 34.90
CA GLN A 123 16.84 -14.66 36.06
C GLN A 123 15.45 -14.78 36.70
N ALA A 124 14.41 -14.98 35.90
CA ALA A 124 13.06 -15.24 36.40
C ALA A 124 12.96 -16.58 37.15
N LEU A 125 13.62 -17.63 36.64
CA LEU A 125 13.70 -18.94 37.30
C LEU A 125 14.45 -18.87 38.64
N ALA A 126 15.61 -18.21 38.68
CA ALA A 126 16.38 -18.03 39.91
C ALA A 126 15.60 -17.25 40.99
N ALA A 127 14.78 -16.27 40.58
CA ALA A 127 13.92 -15.53 41.52
C ALA A 127 12.78 -16.40 42.09
N MET A 128 12.26 -17.36 41.31
CA MET A 128 11.22 -18.29 41.78
C MET A 128 11.77 -19.34 42.76
N GLU A 129 13.00 -19.81 42.56
CA GLU A 129 13.66 -20.75 43.48
C GLU A 129 14.00 -20.11 44.84
N ALA A 130 14.33 -18.82 44.88
CA ALA A 130 14.63 -18.10 46.12
C ALA A 130 13.40 -17.78 47.00
N GLN A 131 12.19 -18.04 46.51
CA GLN A 131 10.94 -17.87 47.27
C GLN A 131 10.38 -19.19 47.85
N GLN A 132 11.14 -20.29 47.79
CA GLN A 132 10.88 -21.56 48.47
C GLN A 132 11.72 -21.65 49.76
#